data_AF-A0A7S2DD38-F1
#
_entry.id   AF-A0A7S2DD38-F1
#
_cell.length_a   1.000
_cell.length_b   1.000
_cell.length_c   1.000
_cell.angle_alpha   90.00
_cell.angle_beta   90.00
_cell.angle_gamma   90.00
#
_symmetry.space_group_name_H-M   'P 1'
#
loop_
_entity.id
_entity.type
_entity.pdbx_description
1 polymer ?
#
loop_
_entity_poly.entity_id
_entity_poly.type
_entity_poly.pdbx_seq_one_letter_code
_entity_poly.pdbx_strand_id
1 'polypeptide(L)'
;FHWRSTAGWYSLLMATTALLSMRGVSSWAPPSAPNGLSGKSARAGARKAVAIEAIGDDRNLFKKTSDNIYELITNGAETLVGSINPEVEYPMMSDAVSTIDISMKELDDIVAESKESKLAMGEFWILASACVVSFACPFFLGGALVEPLVPAMAAITAGICLVSEYKGKTAVCNARQISAEAVKAAAEGEAVLSQAERSKCIITVSLGVSAATAFILPIYFNEISQVADLEFSTGLFIGIPAFAVLSAAVAGLANKEVIGSCTKCANVGRRRFASSKTVTRKWLSVTELVDESTAERTNGWVDFVRGVLAGPAIGALAPGALKVKALVAAVVGAAQTAYYFSTTEYALGQAMDNVFFKTRCAAIAETYANQGARSGAILTFTSALGGFMAAVSAGVVLVFHHFKSVKVQALICLLPTLFGAILAGAASVSRSRCEVDSEATSQAIEFRVQFEKGENLNIAESFGKKESDDGTMNPIARVVENIRAARPNTAFFQKKEE
;
A
#
# COMPACT_ATOMS: atom_id res chain seq x y z
N PHE A 1 37.28 25.53 37.90
CA PHE A 1 36.61 24.46 38.68
C PHE A 1 35.27 23.99 38.09
N HIS A 2 34.64 24.69 37.13
CA HIS A 2 33.33 24.28 36.56
C HIS A 2 33.36 23.41 35.30
N TRP A 3 34.53 23.08 34.74
CA TRP A 3 34.65 22.31 33.49
C TRP A 3 34.92 20.81 33.67
N ARG A 4 35.16 20.34 34.91
CA ARG A 4 35.43 18.91 35.18
C ARG A 4 34.17 18.08 35.44
N SER A 5 33.00 18.66 35.72
CA SER A 5 31.79 17.86 35.99
C SER A 5 31.02 17.49 34.72
N THR A 6 31.03 18.31 33.66
CA THR A 6 30.21 18.06 32.46
C THR A 6 30.70 16.90 31.59
N ALA A 7 32.01 16.67 31.50
CA ALA A 7 32.57 15.53 30.74
C ALA A 7 32.25 14.16 31.38
N GLY A 8 32.14 14.10 32.72
CA GLY A 8 31.75 12.89 33.44
C GLY A 8 30.28 12.51 33.17
N TRP A 9 29.39 13.50 33.07
CA TRP A 9 27.97 13.27 32.79
C TRP A 9 27.71 12.76 31.37
N TYR A 10 28.40 13.28 30.36
CA TYR A 10 28.25 12.77 28.98
C TYR A 10 28.79 11.33 28.81
N SER A 11 29.87 11.01 29.51
CA SER A 11 30.44 9.65 29.51
C SER A 11 29.50 8.65 30.19
N LEU A 12 28.88 9.05 31.30
CA LEU A 12 27.90 8.25 32.04
C LEU A 12 26.59 8.10 31.26
N LEU A 13 26.15 9.14 30.54
CA LEU A 13 24.93 9.12 29.72
C LEU A 13 25.09 8.22 28.49
N MET A 14 26.26 8.21 27.86
CA MET A 14 26.59 7.34 26.72
C MET A 14 26.79 5.88 27.15
N ALA A 15 27.39 5.64 28.33
CA ALA A 15 27.52 4.30 28.90
C ALA A 15 26.17 3.70 29.34
N THR A 16 25.27 4.52 29.87
CA THR A 16 23.92 4.07 30.27
C THR A 16 22.99 3.82 29.08
N THR A 17 23.09 4.60 28.00
CA THR A 17 22.35 4.32 26.75
C THR A 17 22.87 3.06 26.04
N ALA A 18 24.19 2.79 26.09
CA ALA A 18 24.76 1.54 25.57
C ALA A 18 24.37 0.29 26.40
N LEU A 19 24.23 0.43 27.73
CA LEU A 19 23.77 -0.67 28.60
C LEU A 19 22.26 -0.94 28.48
N LEU A 20 21.45 0.10 28.20
CA LEU A 20 20.01 -0.05 27.96
C LEU A 20 19.70 -0.67 26.59
N SER A 21 20.51 -0.40 25.55
CA SER A 21 20.35 -1.05 24.24
C SER A 21 20.76 -2.52 24.25
N MET A 22 21.71 -2.93 25.11
CA MET A 22 22.11 -4.33 25.26
C MET A 22 21.11 -5.18 26.05
N ARG A 23 20.29 -4.61 26.95
CA ARG A 23 19.26 -5.36 27.68
C ARG A 23 18.02 -5.71 26.87
N GLY A 24 17.79 -5.08 25.72
CA GLY A 24 16.66 -5.35 24.82
C GLY A 24 16.79 -6.62 23.97
N VAL A 25 17.95 -7.31 23.98
CA VAL A 25 18.27 -8.43 23.07
C VAL A 25 17.93 -9.81 23.66
N SER A 26 17.41 -9.89 24.90
CA SER A 26 17.06 -11.17 25.55
C SER A 26 15.57 -11.52 25.48
N SER A 27 15.00 -11.63 24.28
CA SER A 27 13.83 -12.48 24.05
C SER A 27 13.76 -12.90 22.57
N TRP A 28 14.69 -13.78 22.19
CA TRP A 28 14.65 -14.43 20.89
C TRP A 28 14.45 -15.92 21.11
N ALA A 29 13.21 -16.38 20.90
CA ALA A 29 12.90 -17.77 20.61
C ALA A 29 12.57 -17.87 19.11
N PRO A 30 13.11 -18.86 18.38
CA PRO A 30 12.92 -18.96 16.94
C PRO A 30 11.50 -19.43 16.58
N PRO A 31 10.93 -19.01 15.44
CA PRO A 31 9.64 -19.51 14.99
C PRO A 31 9.80 -20.91 14.41
N SER A 32 9.08 -21.87 15.00
CA SER A 32 8.86 -23.20 14.41
C SER A 32 7.70 -23.14 13.41
N ALA A 33 7.90 -23.81 12.28
CA ALA A 33 6.97 -23.96 11.17
C ALA A 33 5.80 -24.94 11.51
N PRO A 34 4.75 -25.03 10.67
CA PRO A 34 3.36 -25.24 11.08
C PRO A 34 2.93 -26.72 11.11
N ASN A 35 1.96 -27.03 11.99
CA ASN A 35 0.97 -28.13 11.94
C ASN A 35 -0.07 -27.75 13.02
N GLY A 36 -1.39 -27.69 12.81
CA GLY A 36 -2.27 -28.73 12.30
C GLY A 36 -3.11 -29.29 13.47
N LEU A 37 -4.42 -29.00 13.47
CA LEU A 37 -5.55 -29.73 14.11
C LEU A 37 -5.83 -29.61 15.62
N SER A 38 -7.16 -29.56 15.90
CA SER A 38 -7.88 -29.98 17.11
C SER A 38 -7.72 -29.06 18.34
N GLY A 39 -8.75 -28.60 19.06
CA GLY A 39 -10.09 -29.11 19.27
C GLY A 39 -10.40 -29.07 20.77
N LYS A 40 -11.50 -28.39 21.15
CA LYS A 40 -12.34 -28.58 22.35
C LYS A 40 -11.79 -28.30 23.76
N SER A 41 -12.65 -27.57 24.48
CA SER A 41 -13.15 -27.88 25.84
C SER A 41 -12.35 -27.42 27.08
N ALA A 42 -12.87 -26.35 27.66
CA ALA A 42 -13.48 -26.28 28.99
C ALA A 42 -12.71 -26.73 30.26
N ARG A 43 -12.77 -25.79 31.21
CA ARG A 43 -13.11 -25.93 32.63
C ARG A 43 -12.08 -26.52 33.62
N ALA A 44 -11.90 -25.67 34.63
CA ALA A 44 -11.99 -25.96 36.07
C ALA A 44 -10.68 -26.17 36.84
N GLY A 45 -10.52 -25.33 37.85
CA GLY A 45 -9.48 -25.42 38.88
C GLY A 45 -9.69 -24.37 39.96
N ALA A 46 -10.80 -24.50 40.69
CA ALA A 46 -11.11 -23.71 41.89
C ALA A 46 -10.21 -24.06 43.08
N ARG A 47 -9.94 -23.07 43.95
CA ARG A 47 -9.68 -23.11 45.42
C ARG A 47 -9.03 -21.76 45.79
N LYS A 48 -9.50 -20.94 46.73
CA LYS A 48 -10.21 -21.17 48.00
C LYS A 48 -11.17 -20.01 48.30
N ALA A 49 -12.29 -20.38 48.89
CA ALA A 49 -13.17 -19.52 49.67
C ALA A 49 -12.55 -19.21 51.04
N VAL A 50 -12.71 -17.98 51.54
CA VAL A 50 -13.06 -17.64 52.93
C VAL A 50 -13.82 -16.30 52.90
N ALA A 51 -14.89 -16.23 53.70
CA ALA A 51 -15.69 -15.05 54.05
C ALA A 51 -16.82 -14.62 53.09
N ILE A 52 -17.95 -15.34 53.16
CA ILE A 52 -19.28 -14.75 53.01
C ILE A 52 -19.94 -14.84 54.39
N GLU A 53 -20.09 -13.70 55.07
CA GLU A 53 -21.18 -13.44 56.02
C GLU A 53 -21.16 -11.95 56.40
N ALA A 54 -21.62 -11.10 55.47
CA ALA A 54 -22.09 -9.74 55.72
C ALA A 54 -22.66 -9.15 54.42
N ILE A 55 -23.69 -9.77 53.84
CA ILE A 55 -24.44 -9.16 52.73
C ILE A 55 -25.91 -9.19 53.10
N GLY A 56 -26.30 -8.15 53.80
CA GLY A 56 -27.68 -7.91 54.21
C GLY A 56 -28.01 -6.44 54.29
N ASP A 57 -27.44 -5.57 53.43
CA ASP A 57 -28.03 -4.23 53.19
C ASP A 57 -27.55 -3.44 51.95
N ASP A 58 -26.78 -4.01 51.02
CA ASP A 58 -26.10 -3.21 49.97
C ASP A 58 -26.74 -3.24 48.57
N ARG A 59 -28.00 -3.67 48.43
CA ARG A 59 -28.69 -3.60 47.12
C ARG A 59 -28.99 -2.17 46.67
N ASN A 60 -29.20 -1.26 47.61
CA ASN A 60 -29.44 0.15 47.30
C ASN A 60 -28.13 0.89 46.99
N LEU A 61 -27.01 0.48 47.62
CA LEU A 61 -25.69 1.03 47.34
C LEU A 61 -25.21 0.61 45.95
N PHE A 62 -25.41 -0.66 45.56
CA PHE A 62 -25.04 -1.18 44.25
C PHE A 62 -25.87 -0.55 43.11
N LYS A 63 -27.16 -0.29 43.35
CA LYS A 63 -28.01 0.40 42.38
C LYS A 63 -27.60 1.88 42.24
N LYS A 64 -27.31 2.56 43.36
CA LYS A 64 -26.85 3.95 43.35
C LYS A 64 -25.44 4.11 42.76
N THR A 65 -24.54 3.15 42.95
CA THR A 65 -23.23 3.14 42.27
C THR A 65 -23.35 2.75 40.80
N SER A 66 -24.22 1.82 40.43
CA SER A 66 -24.55 1.51 39.04
C SER A 66 -25.07 2.74 38.30
N ASP A 67 -26.07 3.41 38.87
CA ASP A 67 -26.71 4.57 38.23
C ASP A 67 -25.72 5.74 38.11
N ASN A 68 -24.89 5.97 39.14
CA ASN A 68 -23.81 6.97 39.08
C ASN A 68 -22.70 6.62 38.08
N ILE A 69 -22.39 5.33 37.87
CA ILE A 69 -21.40 4.88 36.88
C ILE A 69 -21.96 5.02 35.47
N TYR A 70 -23.25 4.69 35.26
CA TYR A 70 -23.91 4.92 33.98
C TYR A 70 -23.95 6.41 33.64
N GLU A 71 -24.29 7.28 34.59
CA GLU A 71 -24.32 8.72 34.42
C GLU A 71 -22.91 9.31 34.17
N LEU A 72 -21.88 8.77 34.82
CA LEU A 72 -20.47 9.14 34.57
C LEU A 72 -19.98 8.67 33.19
N ILE A 73 -20.44 7.50 32.72
CA ILE A 73 -20.09 6.97 31.40
C ILE A 73 -20.85 7.71 30.30
N THR A 74 -22.13 8.04 30.48
CA THR A 74 -22.89 8.83 29.50
C THR A 74 -22.42 10.28 29.46
N ASN A 75 -22.18 10.92 30.60
CA ASN A 75 -21.64 12.28 30.64
C ASN A 75 -20.19 12.31 30.13
N GLY A 76 -19.40 11.26 30.41
CA GLY A 76 -18.05 11.08 29.89
C GLY A 76 -18.04 10.83 28.38
N ALA A 77 -19.00 10.07 27.85
CA ALA A 77 -19.18 9.84 26.42
C ALA A 77 -19.69 11.10 25.70
N GLU A 78 -20.60 11.87 26.31
CA GLU A 78 -21.08 13.15 25.76
C GLU A 78 -20.01 14.24 25.83
N THR A 79 -19.14 14.26 26.84
CA THR A 79 -17.97 15.15 26.85
C THR A 79 -16.85 14.69 25.92
N LEU A 80 -16.68 13.38 25.69
CA LEU A 80 -15.76 12.86 24.66
C LEU A 80 -16.29 13.09 23.24
N VAL A 81 -17.59 12.92 22.99
CA VAL A 81 -18.23 13.19 21.69
C VAL A 81 -18.39 14.69 21.45
N GLY A 82 -18.66 15.48 22.49
CA GLY A 82 -18.72 16.94 22.42
C GLY A 82 -17.35 17.64 22.38
N SER A 83 -16.25 16.95 22.71
CA SER A 83 -14.87 17.44 22.52
C SER A 83 -14.25 17.00 21.20
N ILE A 84 -14.88 16.08 20.48
CA ILE A 84 -14.63 15.86 19.05
C ILE A 84 -15.42 16.93 18.32
N ASN A 85 -14.79 18.08 18.06
CA ASN A 85 -15.30 19.01 17.06
C ASN A 85 -15.42 18.23 15.73
N PRO A 86 -16.63 18.02 15.16
CA PRO A 86 -16.77 17.38 13.86
C PRO A 86 -16.20 18.24 12.72
N GLU A 87 -15.74 19.46 13.02
CA GLU A 87 -15.22 20.45 12.08
C GLU A 87 -13.72 20.77 12.30
N VAL A 88 -12.90 19.85 12.81
CA VAL A 88 -11.47 19.92 12.46
C VAL A 88 -11.34 19.33 11.06
N GLU A 89 -11.84 20.09 10.09
CA GLU A 89 -11.68 19.85 8.68
C GLU A 89 -10.19 19.98 8.40
N TYR A 90 -9.49 18.84 8.26
CA TYR A 90 -8.10 18.86 7.80
C TYR A 90 -8.14 19.33 6.35
N PRO A 91 -7.74 20.58 6.03
CA PRO A 91 -7.98 21.15 4.70
C PRO A 91 -7.30 20.30 3.61
N MET A 92 -6.13 19.71 3.91
CA MET A 92 -5.46 18.78 2.99
C MET A 92 -6.20 17.45 2.77
N MET A 93 -6.93 16.96 3.77
CA MET A 93 -7.68 15.71 3.67
C MET A 93 -9.05 15.94 3.01
N SER A 94 -9.71 17.07 3.31
CA SER A 94 -10.93 17.53 2.65
C SER A 94 -10.69 17.84 1.17
N ASP A 95 -9.59 18.52 0.84
CA ASP A 95 -9.18 18.76 -0.55
C ASP A 95 -8.85 17.47 -1.30
N ALA A 96 -8.15 16.52 -0.67
CA ALA A 96 -7.85 15.23 -1.30
C ALA A 96 -9.12 14.40 -1.53
N VAL A 97 -10.04 14.38 -0.57
CA VAL A 97 -11.32 13.66 -0.67
C VAL A 97 -12.22 14.32 -1.71
N SER A 98 -12.35 15.64 -1.72
CA SER A 98 -13.14 16.36 -2.73
C SER A 98 -12.55 16.23 -4.13
N THR A 99 -11.22 16.20 -4.27
CA THR A 99 -10.56 15.90 -5.55
C THR A 99 -10.87 14.49 -6.03
N ILE A 100 -10.90 13.51 -5.12
CA ILE A 100 -11.34 12.14 -5.42
C ILE A 100 -12.82 12.12 -5.83
N ASP A 101 -13.71 12.81 -5.11
CA ASP A 101 -15.13 12.88 -5.42
C ASP A 101 -15.42 13.55 -6.77
N ILE A 102 -14.68 14.62 -7.10
CA ILE A 102 -14.75 15.29 -8.41
C ILE A 102 -14.29 14.32 -9.50
N SER A 103 -13.18 13.63 -9.29
CA SER A 103 -12.66 12.63 -10.22
C SER A 103 -13.61 11.45 -10.40
N MET A 104 -14.34 11.07 -9.35
CA MET A 104 -15.38 10.04 -9.40
C MET A 104 -16.60 10.51 -10.21
N LYS A 105 -17.06 11.74 -10.02
CA LYS A 105 -18.16 12.32 -10.81
C LYS A 105 -17.80 12.43 -12.29
N GLU A 106 -16.59 12.86 -12.60
CA GLU A 106 -16.13 12.94 -13.99
C GLU A 106 -15.90 11.57 -14.61
N LEU A 107 -15.49 10.55 -13.84
CA LEU A 107 -15.48 9.16 -14.34
C LEU A 107 -16.90 8.67 -14.64
N ASP A 108 -17.86 8.98 -13.78
CA ASP A 108 -19.28 8.66 -14.03
C ASP A 108 -19.78 9.35 -15.31
N ASP A 109 -19.37 10.60 -15.55
CA ASP A 109 -19.69 11.35 -16.77
C ASP A 109 -18.98 10.77 -18.01
N ILE A 110 -17.71 10.38 -17.90
CA ILE A 110 -16.98 9.71 -18.97
C ILE A 110 -17.55 8.32 -19.25
N VAL A 111 -18.00 7.58 -18.23
CA VAL A 111 -18.72 6.32 -18.45
C VAL A 111 -20.04 6.60 -19.16
N ALA A 112 -20.74 7.69 -18.80
CA ALA A 112 -21.96 8.11 -19.48
C ALA A 112 -21.69 8.52 -20.96
N GLU A 113 -20.56 9.16 -21.26
CA GLU A 113 -20.17 9.60 -22.61
C GLU A 113 -19.45 8.53 -23.43
N SER A 114 -18.77 7.58 -22.78
CA SER A 114 -18.00 6.53 -23.45
C SER A 114 -18.93 5.67 -24.28
N LYS A 115 -18.56 5.46 -25.55
CA LYS A 115 -19.30 4.58 -26.48
C LYS A 115 -19.42 3.13 -26.00
N GLU A 116 -18.72 2.76 -24.92
CA GLU A 116 -18.73 1.46 -24.26
C GLU A 116 -19.90 1.26 -23.27
N SER A 117 -20.62 2.32 -22.88
CA SER A 117 -21.87 2.19 -22.10
C SER A 117 -23.08 1.75 -22.93
N LYS A 118 -22.90 1.59 -24.24
CA LYS A 118 -23.93 1.11 -25.15
C LYS A 118 -24.00 -0.41 -25.06
N LEU A 119 -25.22 -0.96 -24.99
CA LEU A 119 -25.42 -2.39 -25.21
C LEU A 119 -24.62 -2.82 -26.43
N ALA A 120 -23.91 -3.95 -26.31
CA ALA A 120 -23.25 -4.52 -27.47
C ALA A 120 -24.30 -4.65 -28.58
N MET A 121 -23.97 -4.26 -29.82
CA MET A 121 -24.96 -4.21 -30.89
C MET A 121 -25.73 -5.54 -31.03
N GLY A 122 -25.06 -6.67 -30.79
CA GLY A 122 -25.69 -7.98 -30.73
C GLY A 122 -26.74 -8.11 -29.60
N GLU A 123 -26.44 -7.67 -28.38
CA GLU A 123 -27.38 -7.68 -27.25
C GLU A 123 -28.59 -6.78 -27.53
N PHE A 124 -28.38 -5.62 -28.16
CA PHE A 124 -29.46 -4.73 -28.57
C PHE A 124 -30.40 -5.40 -29.59
N TRP A 125 -29.86 -6.01 -30.65
CA TRP A 125 -30.67 -6.70 -31.65
C TRP A 125 -31.42 -7.90 -31.07
N ILE A 126 -30.80 -8.65 -30.17
CA ILE A 126 -31.45 -9.78 -29.48
C ILE A 126 -32.63 -9.28 -28.64
N LEU A 127 -32.44 -8.24 -27.82
CA LEU A 127 -33.51 -7.66 -27.02
C LEU A 127 -34.64 -7.06 -27.86
N ALA A 128 -34.29 -6.31 -28.92
CA ALA A 128 -35.27 -5.73 -29.83
C ALA A 128 -36.09 -6.82 -30.53
N SER A 129 -35.44 -7.90 -31.00
CA SER A 129 -36.12 -9.03 -31.63
C SER A 129 -37.02 -9.77 -30.64
N ALA A 130 -36.61 -9.96 -29.39
CA ALA A 130 -37.43 -10.60 -28.35
C ALA A 130 -38.71 -9.81 -28.07
N CYS A 131 -38.64 -8.48 -28.04
CA CYS A 131 -39.80 -7.60 -27.89
C CYS A 131 -40.73 -7.65 -29.11
N VAL A 132 -40.18 -7.56 -30.33
CA VAL A 132 -40.96 -7.62 -31.57
C VAL A 132 -41.65 -8.96 -31.72
N VAL A 133 -40.94 -10.07 -31.46
CA VAL A 133 -41.51 -11.43 -31.49
C VAL A 133 -42.61 -11.56 -30.44
N SER A 134 -42.40 -11.09 -29.20
CA SER A 134 -43.43 -11.15 -28.14
C SER A 134 -44.69 -10.36 -28.47
N PHE A 135 -44.55 -9.21 -29.16
CA PHE A 135 -45.68 -8.40 -29.62
C PHE A 135 -46.41 -9.01 -30.83
N ALA A 136 -45.65 -9.54 -31.80
CA ALA A 136 -46.20 -10.07 -33.05
C ALA A 136 -46.84 -11.47 -32.89
N CYS A 137 -46.37 -12.28 -31.95
CA CYS A 137 -46.81 -13.67 -31.76
C CYS A 137 -48.35 -13.83 -31.70
N PRO A 138 -49.11 -13.06 -30.91
CA PRO A 138 -50.56 -13.22 -30.82
C PRO A 138 -51.34 -12.87 -32.11
N PHE A 139 -50.72 -12.15 -33.06
CA PHE A 139 -51.36 -11.81 -34.34
C PHE A 139 -51.18 -12.89 -35.41
N PHE A 140 -50.05 -13.60 -35.40
CA PHE A 140 -49.65 -14.50 -36.48
C PHE A 140 -49.68 -15.99 -36.09
N LEU A 141 -49.58 -16.31 -34.79
CA LEU A 141 -49.43 -17.69 -34.32
C LEU A 141 -50.64 -18.12 -33.47
N GLY A 142 -51.01 -19.40 -33.58
CA GLY A 142 -52.03 -19.99 -32.71
C GLY A 142 -51.55 -20.13 -31.27
N GLY A 143 -52.49 -20.19 -30.32
CA GLY A 143 -52.20 -20.21 -28.87
C GLY A 143 -51.17 -21.25 -28.44
N ALA A 144 -51.18 -22.45 -29.04
CA ALA A 144 -50.23 -23.53 -28.74
C ALA A 144 -48.75 -23.17 -29.01
N LEU A 145 -48.47 -22.23 -29.92
CA LEU A 145 -47.12 -21.75 -30.20
C LEU A 145 -46.77 -20.48 -29.42
N VAL A 146 -47.76 -19.65 -29.09
CA VAL A 146 -47.57 -18.44 -28.27
C VAL A 146 -47.19 -18.81 -26.83
N GLU A 147 -47.79 -19.88 -26.30
CA GLU A 147 -47.57 -20.35 -24.94
C GLU A 147 -46.09 -20.63 -24.59
N PRO A 148 -45.32 -21.37 -25.39
CA PRO A 148 -43.90 -21.58 -25.12
C PRO A 148 -43.01 -20.43 -25.62
N LEU A 149 -43.41 -19.71 -26.67
CA LEU A 149 -42.53 -18.76 -27.36
C LEU A 149 -42.36 -17.44 -26.59
N VAL A 150 -43.43 -16.90 -26.00
CA VAL A 150 -43.35 -15.64 -25.23
C VAL A 150 -42.50 -15.79 -23.95
N PRO A 151 -42.64 -16.87 -23.14
CA PRO A 151 -41.77 -17.11 -22.00
C PRO A 151 -40.34 -17.43 -22.41
N ALA A 152 -40.12 -18.08 -23.56
CA ALA A 152 -38.78 -18.29 -24.11
C ALA A 152 -38.09 -16.96 -24.46
N MET A 153 -38.80 -16.02 -25.09
CA MET A 153 -38.26 -14.68 -25.37
C MET A 153 -37.97 -13.89 -24.09
N ALA A 154 -38.85 -13.98 -23.08
CA ALA A 154 -38.59 -13.38 -21.77
C ALA A 154 -37.39 -14.03 -21.06
N ALA A 155 -37.22 -15.35 -21.16
CA ALA A 155 -36.05 -16.06 -20.63
C ALA A 155 -34.74 -15.64 -21.32
N ILE A 156 -34.77 -15.35 -22.63
CA ILE A 156 -33.62 -14.78 -23.33
C ILE A 156 -33.23 -13.42 -22.76
N THR A 157 -34.20 -12.53 -22.49
CA THR A 157 -33.92 -11.23 -21.85
C THR A 157 -33.31 -11.38 -20.46
N ALA A 158 -33.83 -12.32 -19.64
CA ALA A 158 -33.26 -12.64 -18.34
C ALA A 158 -31.85 -13.25 -18.43
N GLY A 159 -31.59 -14.06 -19.46
CA GLY A 159 -30.26 -14.62 -19.75
C GLY A 159 -29.21 -13.54 -19.98
N ILE A 160 -29.55 -12.45 -20.68
CA ILE A 160 -28.64 -11.31 -20.88
C ILE A 160 -28.34 -10.60 -19.55
N CYS A 161 -29.32 -10.48 -18.64
CA CYS A 161 -29.08 -9.95 -17.30
C CYS A 161 -28.09 -10.81 -16.51
N LEU A 162 -28.25 -12.14 -16.55
CA LEU A 162 -27.35 -13.07 -15.84
C LEU A 162 -25.93 -13.06 -16.41
N VAL A 163 -25.78 -12.99 -17.74
CA VAL A 163 -24.46 -12.86 -18.38
C VAL A 163 -23.81 -11.53 -18.00
N SER A 164 -24.58 -10.45 -17.95
CA SER A 164 -24.10 -9.13 -17.52
C SER A 164 -23.65 -9.13 -16.07
N GLU A 165 -24.42 -9.78 -15.18
CA GLU A 165 -24.04 -9.98 -13.79
C GLU A 165 -22.74 -10.77 -13.68
N TYR A 166 -22.65 -11.93 -14.33
CA TYR A 166 -21.46 -12.78 -14.28
C TYR A 166 -20.21 -12.00 -14.67
N LYS A 167 -20.23 -11.32 -15.83
CA LYS A 167 -19.09 -10.55 -16.31
C LYS A 167 -18.75 -9.37 -15.40
N GLY A 168 -19.76 -8.62 -14.94
CA GLY A 168 -19.55 -7.53 -14.00
C GLY A 168 -18.95 -8.02 -12.67
N LYS A 169 -19.43 -9.13 -12.11
CA LYS A 169 -18.86 -9.73 -10.89
C LYS A 169 -17.42 -10.21 -11.10
N THR A 170 -17.10 -10.81 -12.26
CA THR A 170 -15.72 -11.20 -12.56
C THR A 170 -14.79 -9.99 -12.62
N ALA A 171 -15.22 -8.86 -13.20
CA ALA A 171 -14.45 -7.63 -13.22
C ALA A 171 -14.21 -7.09 -11.79
N VAL A 172 -15.25 -7.06 -10.95
CA VAL A 172 -15.12 -6.64 -9.53
C VAL A 172 -14.16 -7.55 -8.76
N CYS A 173 -14.24 -8.86 -8.96
CA CYS A 173 -13.32 -9.80 -8.31
C CYS A 173 -11.87 -9.60 -8.76
N ASN A 174 -11.64 -9.36 -10.06
CA ASN A 174 -10.32 -9.06 -10.59
C ASN A 174 -9.76 -7.76 -9.99
N ALA A 175 -10.56 -6.68 -9.95
CA ALA A 175 -10.18 -5.42 -9.35
C ALA A 175 -9.75 -5.59 -7.87
N ARG A 176 -10.53 -6.34 -7.09
CA ARG A 176 -10.21 -6.64 -5.69
C ARG A 176 -8.94 -7.46 -5.53
N GLN A 177 -8.71 -8.44 -6.42
CA GLN A 177 -7.49 -9.23 -6.39
C GLN A 177 -6.27 -8.34 -6.66
N ILE A 178 -6.33 -7.51 -7.70
CA ILE A 178 -5.25 -6.58 -8.08
C ILE A 178 -4.96 -5.60 -6.93
N SER A 179 -6.00 -5.01 -6.34
CA SER A 179 -5.86 -4.12 -5.18
C SER A 179 -5.24 -4.83 -3.96
N ALA A 180 -5.70 -6.04 -3.62
CA ALA A 180 -5.15 -6.81 -2.51
C ALA A 180 -3.66 -7.17 -2.72
N GLU A 181 -3.28 -7.53 -3.94
CA GLU A 181 -1.89 -7.76 -4.29
C GLU A 181 -1.06 -6.48 -4.19
N ALA A 182 -1.62 -5.31 -4.51
CA ALA A 182 -0.94 -4.03 -4.45
C ALA A 182 -0.67 -3.60 -3.00
N VAL A 183 -1.66 -3.75 -2.13
CA VAL A 183 -1.51 -3.53 -0.68
C VAL A 183 -0.46 -4.48 -0.10
N LYS A 184 -0.48 -5.77 -0.49
CA LYS A 184 0.53 -6.74 -0.07
C LYS A 184 1.94 -6.33 -0.53
N ALA A 185 2.10 -5.86 -1.76
CA ALA A 185 3.39 -5.40 -2.27
C ALA A 185 3.88 -4.12 -1.57
N ALA A 186 2.97 -3.21 -1.19
CA ALA A 186 3.31 -2.04 -0.39
C ALA A 186 3.79 -2.44 1.01
N ALA A 187 3.06 -3.34 1.69
CA ALA A 187 3.42 -3.86 3.01
C ALA A 187 4.76 -4.63 3.00
N GLU A 188 5.01 -5.45 1.97
CA GLU A 188 6.31 -6.11 1.79
C GLU A 188 7.45 -5.09 1.58
N GLY A 189 7.18 -4.01 0.84
CA GLY A 189 8.14 -2.91 0.65
C GLY A 189 8.48 -2.21 1.98
N GLU A 190 7.47 -1.91 2.78
CA GLU A 190 7.64 -1.31 4.11
C GLU A 190 8.37 -2.23 5.08
N ALA A 191 8.10 -3.54 5.05
CA ALA A 191 8.82 -4.52 5.85
C ALA A 191 10.33 -4.52 5.52
N VAL A 192 10.70 -4.50 4.24
CA VAL A 192 12.11 -4.41 3.81
C VAL A 192 12.73 -3.06 4.19
N LEU A 193 11.99 -1.96 4.07
CA LEU A 193 12.44 -0.64 4.50
C LEU A 193 12.74 -0.59 6.00
N SER A 194 11.89 -1.21 6.84
CA SER A 194 12.12 -1.29 8.27
C SER A 194 13.41 -2.06 8.63
N GLN A 195 13.78 -3.06 7.82
CA GLN A 195 15.04 -3.77 7.97
C GLN A 195 16.23 -2.89 7.59
N ALA A 196 16.08 -2.06 6.55
CA ALA A 196 17.10 -1.08 6.16
C ALA A 196 17.34 -0.04 7.28
N GLU A 197 16.26 0.48 7.89
CA GLU A 197 16.35 1.40 9.02
C GLU A 197 17.04 0.80 10.25
N ARG A 198 16.77 -0.48 10.55
CA ARG A 198 17.48 -1.20 11.63
C ARG A 198 18.98 -1.31 11.34
N SER A 199 19.35 -1.59 10.09
CA SER A 199 20.75 -1.73 9.69
C SER A 199 21.50 -0.39 9.73
N LYS A 200 20.80 0.72 9.45
CA LYS A 200 21.32 2.08 9.61
C LYS A 200 21.76 2.39 11.05
N CYS A 201 21.12 1.82 12.08
CA CYS A 201 21.54 2.01 13.47
C CYS A 201 23.01 1.59 13.72
N ILE A 202 23.51 0.58 13.00
CA ILE A 202 24.91 0.13 13.10
C ILE A 202 25.86 1.24 12.63
N ILE A 203 25.48 1.97 11.57
CA ILE A 203 26.26 3.09 11.03
C ILE A 203 26.29 4.25 12.04
N THR A 204 25.16 4.56 12.67
CA THR A 204 25.09 5.61 13.70
C THR A 204 26.00 5.29 14.91
N VAL A 205 26.00 4.04 15.37
CA VAL A 205 26.92 3.59 16.44
C VAL A 205 28.37 3.72 15.98
N SER A 206 28.66 3.29 14.75
CA SER A 206 30.00 3.34 14.17
C SER A 206 30.52 4.78 14.03
N LEU A 207 29.65 5.72 13.66
CA LEU A 207 29.94 7.15 13.61
C LEU A 207 30.23 7.72 15.01
N GLY A 208 29.47 7.29 16.02
CA GLY A 208 29.71 7.69 17.41
C GLY A 208 31.08 7.23 17.91
N VAL A 209 31.46 5.97 17.63
CA VAL A 209 32.76 5.41 17.98
C VAL A 209 33.89 6.14 17.24
N SER A 210 33.78 6.31 15.92
CA SER A 210 34.84 6.97 15.13
C SER A 210 35.02 8.44 15.51
N ALA A 211 33.92 9.18 15.71
CA ALA A 211 33.99 10.57 16.17
C ALA A 211 34.60 10.67 17.58
N ALA A 212 34.16 9.82 18.52
CA ALA A 212 34.72 9.81 19.87
C ALA A 212 36.23 9.52 19.83
N THR A 213 36.68 8.53 19.06
CA THR A 213 38.12 8.24 18.93
C THR A 213 38.92 9.39 18.34
N ALA A 214 38.37 10.14 17.37
CA ALA A 214 39.02 11.31 16.80
C ALA A 214 39.11 12.51 17.79
N PHE A 215 38.10 12.71 18.65
CA PHE A 215 38.10 13.77 19.67
C PHE A 215 38.93 13.44 20.92
N ILE A 216 38.99 12.16 21.28
CA ILE A 216 39.71 11.67 22.47
C ILE A 216 41.22 11.71 22.24
N LEU A 217 41.68 11.41 21.02
CA LEU A 217 43.11 11.32 20.68
C LEU A 217 43.93 12.58 21.04
N PRO A 218 43.53 13.81 20.67
CA PRO A 218 44.26 15.04 20.99
C PRO A 218 44.30 15.35 22.49
N ILE A 219 43.23 15.03 23.22
CA ILE A 219 43.14 15.27 24.67
C ILE A 219 44.11 14.34 25.41
N TYR A 220 44.15 13.07 25.00
CA TYR A 220 45.08 12.07 25.53
C TYR A 220 46.54 12.42 25.20
N PHE A 221 46.80 13.03 24.04
CA PHE A 221 48.14 13.48 23.66
C PHE A 221 48.72 14.56 24.58
N ASN A 222 47.87 15.38 25.19
CA ASN A 222 48.30 16.47 26.05
C ASN A 222 48.47 16.04 27.52
N GLU A 223 47.63 15.14 28.02
CA GLU A 223 47.63 14.78 29.45
C GLU A 223 48.46 13.53 29.79
N ILE A 224 48.45 12.49 28.94
CA ILE A 224 49.09 11.20 29.29
C ILE A 224 50.58 11.16 28.97
N SER A 225 51.05 11.95 27.99
CA SER A 225 52.49 12.00 27.67
C SER A 225 53.34 12.60 28.78
N GLN A 226 52.73 13.17 29.82
CA GLN A 226 53.41 13.72 30.99
C GLN A 226 53.52 12.72 32.16
N VAL A 227 52.75 11.61 32.13
CA VAL A 227 52.54 10.76 33.32
C VAL A 227 52.81 9.27 33.08
N ALA A 228 52.70 8.76 31.85
CA ALA A 228 52.73 7.31 31.58
C ALA A 228 54.02 6.82 30.89
N ASP A 229 54.37 5.55 31.16
CA ASP A 229 55.45 4.81 30.52
C ASP A 229 55.32 4.75 28.99
N LEU A 230 56.46 4.81 28.31
CA LEU A 230 56.60 4.84 26.84
C LEU A 230 55.88 3.68 26.13
N GLU A 231 55.84 2.50 26.73
CA GLU A 231 55.22 1.30 26.13
C GLU A 231 53.69 1.36 26.12
N PHE A 232 53.07 1.75 27.24
CA PHE A 232 51.61 1.90 27.34
C PHE A 232 51.10 3.03 26.44
N SER A 233 51.87 4.12 26.35
CA SER A 233 51.58 5.25 25.46
C SER A 233 51.51 4.78 24.00
N THR A 234 52.51 4.02 23.55
CA THR A 234 52.63 3.53 22.16
C THR A 234 51.48 2.61 21.75
N GLY A 235 51.04 1.72 22.65
CA GLY A 235 49.87 0.86 22.41
C GLY A 235 48.57 1.66 22.21
N LEU A 236 48.39 2.73 22.99
CA LEU A 236 47.24 3.64 22.89
C LEU A 236 47.24 4.44 21.57
N PHE A 237 48.43 4.86 21.09
CA PHE A 237 48.60 5.57 19.81
C PHE A 237 48.21 4.72 18.59
N ILE A 238 48.35 3.39 18.68
CA ILE A 238 48.00 2.47 17.59
C ILE A 238 46.55 1.98 17.76
N GLY A 239 46.13 1.70 18.99
CA GLY A 239 44.81 1.14 19.29
C GLY A 239 43.65 2.08 18.93
N ILE A 240 43.70 3.35 19.34
CA ILE A 240 42.57 4.27 19.13
C ILE A 240 42.29 4.54 17.63
N PRO A 241 43.28 4.86 16.78
CA PRO A 241 43.04 5.00 15.34
C PRO A 241 42.61 3.68 14.70
N ALA A 242 43.08 2.53 15.18
CA ALA A 242 42.62 1.23 14.70
C ALA A 242 41.12 1.03 14.96
N PHE A 243 40.59 1.42 16.14
CA PHE A 243 39.15 1.40 16.40
C PHE A 243 38.37 2.32 15.46
N ALA A 244 38.89 3.53 15.18
CA ALA A 244 38.26 4.46 14.25
C ALA A 244 38.12 3.87 12.83
N VAL A 245 39.20 3.24 12.35
CA VAL A 245 39.30 2.65 11.02
C VAL A 245 38.47 1.36 10.91
N LEU A 246 38.48 0.51 11.94
CA LEU A 246 37.62 -0.68 12.00
C LEU A 246 36.14 -0.28 12.03
N SER A 247 35.79 0.75 12.80
CA SER A 247 34.44 1.31 12.82
C SER A 247 34.01 1.82 11.43
N ALA A 248 34.92 2.48 10.70
CA ALA A 248 34.68 2.91 9.32
C ALA A 248 34.44 1.75 8.36
N ALA A 249 35.20 0.65 8.49
CA ALA A 249 35.03 -0.54 7.67
C ALA A 249 33.69 -1.24 7.96
N VAL A 250 33.28 -1.33 9.23
CA VAL A 250 31.97 -1.87 9.63
C VAL A 250 30.83 -1.00 9.09
N ALA A 251 30.95 0.33 9.17
CA ALA A 251 29.99 1.26 8.59
C ALA A 251 29.86 1.10 7.06
N GLY A 252 30.97 0.83 6.36
CA GLY A 252 30.96 0.55 4.93
C GLY A 252 30.19 -0.71 4.56
N LEU A 253 30.35 -1.79 5.33
CA LEU A 253 29.61 -3.04 5.14
C LEU A 253 28.10 -2.84 5.41
N ALA A 254 27.76 -2.16 6.51
CA ALA A 254 26.37 -1.84 6.84
C ALA A 254 25.71 -0.95 5.78
N ASN A 255 26.44 0.03 5.23
CA ASN A 255 25.93 0.88 4.13
C ASN A 255 25.54 0.05 2.90
N LYS A 256 26.32 -0.96 2.53
CA LYS A 256 25.98 -1.86 1.42
C LYS A 256 24.73 -2.68 1.69
N GLU A 257 24.57 -3.18 2.91
CA GLU A 257 23.36 -3.90 3.31
C GLU A 257 22.12 -3.00 3.26
N VAL A 258 22.25 -1.74 3.72
CA VAL A 258 21.16 -0.75 3.64
C VAL A 258 20.82 -0.45 2.18
N ILE A 259 21.81 -0.12 1.34
CA ILE A 259 21.59 0.17 -0.08
C ILE A 259 20.95 -1.04 -0.78
N GLY A 260 21.45 -2.26 -0.57
CA GLY A 260 20.88 -3.47 -1.13
C GLY A 260 19.44 -3.71 -0.68
N SER A 261 19.12 -3.40 0.58
CA SER A 261 17.75 -3.45 1.11
C SER A 261 16.85 -2.38 0.48
N CYS A 262 17.34 -1.15 0.31
CA CYS A 262 16.65 -0.07 -0.39
C CYS A 262 16.36 -0.42 -1.86
N THR A 263 17.32 -1.02 -2.57
CA THR A 263 17.13 -1.50 -3.94
C THR A 263 16.11 -2.63 -4.01
N LYS A 264 16.17 -3.60 -3.08
CA LYS A 264 15.15 -4.65 -2.95
C LYS A 264 13.77 -4.04 -2.70
N CYS A 265 13.67 -3.09 -1.80
CA CYS A 265 12.44 -2.35 -1.48
C CYS A 265 11.85 -1.68 -2.72
N ALA A 266 12.66 -0.97 -3.50
CA ALA A 266 12.25 -0.38 -4.77
C ALA A 266 11.72 -1.46 -5.75
N ASN A 267 12.35 -2.64 -5.76
CA ASN A 267 12.01 -3.74 -6.65
C ASN A 267 10.80 -4.59 -6.22
N VAL A 268 10.30 -4.46 -4.99
CA VAL A 268 9.14 -5.22 -4.51
C VAL A 268 7.91 -4.96 -5.39
N GLY A 269 7.20 -6.03 -5.75
CA GLY A 269 5.97 -5.98 -6.55
C GLY A 269 6.19 -5.82 -8.05
N ARG A 270 7.43 -5.59 -8.54
CA ARG A 270 7.70 -5.45 -9.98
C ARG A 270 7.27 -6.65 -10.79
N ARG A 271 7.42 -7.86 -10.23
CA ARG A 271 7.01 -9.10 -10.90
C ARG A 271 5.50 -9.30 -10.95
N ARG A 272 4.78 -8.83 -9.91
CA ARG A 272 3.34 -9.06 -9.76
C ARG A 272 2.51 -8.19 -10.69
N PHE A 273 3.01 -6.98 -10.96
CA PHE A 273 2.33 -5.99 -11.81
C PHE A 273 3.01 -5.76 -13.15
N ALA A 274 3.82 -6.71 -13.60
CA ALA A 274 4.41 -6.60 -14.92
C ALA A 274 3.36 -6.98 -15.97
N SER A 275 3.05 -6.03 -16.85
CA SER A 275 2.23 -6.26 -18.02
C SER A 275 3.08 -6.81 -19.16
N SER A 276 2.49 -7.60 -20.05
CA SER A 276 3.13 -8.09 -21.28
C SER A 276 3.55 -6.96 -22.23
N LYS A 277 3.10 -5.72 -21.97
CA LYS A 277 3.54 -4.50 -22.66
C LYS A 277 4.85 -3.93 -22.08
N THR A 278 5.32 -4.42 -20.93
CA THR A 278 6.51 -3.92 -20.21
C THR A 278 7.71 -4.87 -20.35
N VAL A 279 8.00 -5.34 -21.57
CA VAL A 279 9.02 -6.36 -21.88
C VAL A 279 10.47 -5.83 -21.75
N THR A 280 10.66 -4.54 -21.46
CA THR A 280 12.00 -3.93 -21.41
C THR A 280 12.78 -4.16 -20.12
N ARG A 281 12.20 -4.79 -19.08
CA ARG A 281 12.95 -5.16 -17.88
C ARG A 281 13.52 -6.57 -18.00
N LYS A 282 14.84 -6.71 -17.82
CA LYS A 282 15.49 -8.01 -17.67
C LYS A 282 14.94 -8.66 -16.41
N TRP A 283 14.19 -9.74 -16.61
CA TRP A 283 13.77 -10.60 -15.51
C TRP A 283 14.98 -11.38 -15.08
N LEU A 284 15.62 -10.94 -14.00
CA LEU A 284 16.70 -11.72 -13.43
C LEU A 284 16.12 -13.08 -13.02
N SER A 285 16.59 -14.13 -13.68
CA SER A 285 16.36 -15.50 -13.27
C SER A 285 16.82 -15.71 -11.83
N VAL A 286 16.34 -16.75 -11.16
CA VAL A 286 16.77 -17.07 -9.79
C VAL A 286 18.30 -17.22 -9.72
N THR A 287 18.91 -17.76 -10.78
CA THR A 287 20.37 -17.86 -10.93
C THR A 287 21.03 -16.49 -11.05
N GLU A 288 20.50 -15.58 -11.87
CA GLU A 288 21.06 -14.23 -11.98
C GLU A 288 20.90 -13.42 -10.69
N LEU A 289 19.81 -13.63 -9.94
CA LEU A 289 19.63 -13.06 -8.60
C LEU A 289 20.69 -13.57 -7.60
N VAL A 290 21.03 -14.86 -7.69
CA VAL A 290 22.09 -15.45 -6.86
C VAL A 290 23.45 -14.88 -7.26
N ASP A 291 23.73 -14.77 -8.56
CA ASP A 291 24.99 -14.22 -9.06
C ASP A 291 25.17 -12.75 -8.65
N GLU A 292 24.13 -11.94 -8.79
CA GLU A 292 24.13 -10.54 -8.35
C GLU A 292 24.34 -10.44 -6.83
N SER A 293 23.62 -11.24 -6.04
CA SER A 293 23.79 -11.26 -4.59
C SER A 293 25.20 -11.72 -4.15
N THR A 294 25.82 -12.60 -4.94
CA THR A 294 27.19 -13.08 -4.70
C THR A 294 28.20 -11.99 -5.04
N ALA A 295 28.03 -11.30 -6.16
CA ALA A 295 28.85 -10.16 -6.55
C ALA A 295 28.76 -9.01 -5.53
N GLU A 296 27.56 -8.71 -5.01
CA GLU A 296 27.36 -7.74 -3.94
C GLU A 296 28.14 -8.10 -2.66
N ARG A 297 28.12 -9.38 -2.25
CA ARG A 297 28.90 -9.85 -1.09
C ARG A 297 30.40 -9.73 -1.32
N THR A 298 30.89 -10.12 -2.49
CA THR A 298 32.32 -9.98 -2.82
C THR A 298 32.74 -8.51 -2.83
N ASN A 299 31.93 -7.63 -3.42
CA ASN A 299 32.16 -6.19 -3.40
C ASN A 299 32.13 -5.61 -1.99
N GLY A 300 31.26 -6.12 -1.10
CA GLY A 300 31.23 -5.75 0.32
C GLY A 300 32.56 -6.04 1.02
N TRP A 301 33.20 -7.18 0.75
CA TRP A 301 34.53 -7.49 1.28
C TRP A 301 35.62 -6.59 0.70
N VAL A 302 35.56 -6.29 -0.59
CA VAL A 302 36.50 -5.36 -1.22
C VAL A 302 36.38 -3.96 -0.59
N ASP A 303 35.17 -3.48 -0.36
CA ASP A 303 34.93 -2.17 0.26
C ASP A 303 35.31 -2.16 1.74
N PHE A 304 35.13 -3.29 2.46
CA PHE A 304 35.66 -3.46 3.81
C PHE A 304 37.19 -3.34 3.82
N VAL A 305 37.90 -4.07 2.96
CA VAL A 305 39.37 -4.02 2.88
C VAL A 305 39.84 -2.61 2.50
N ARG A 306 39.17 -1.96 1.55
CA ARG A 306 39.46 -0.56 1.18
C ARG A 306 39.24 0.40 2.35
N GLY A 307 38.18 0.19 3.14
CA GLY A 307 37.90 0.99 4.33
C GLY A 307 38.95 0.83 5.42
N VAL A 308 39.43 -0.40 5.64
CA VAL A 308 40.52 -0.66 6.60
C VAL A 308 41.84 -0.03 6.13
N LEU A 309 42.13 -0.03 4.83
CA LEU A 309 43.43 0.43 4.31
C LEU A 309 43.52 1.94 4.08
N ALA A 310 42.40 2.62 3.77
CA ALA A 310 42.41 4.03 3.40
C ALA A 310 42.94 4.95 4.51
N GLY A 311 42.44 4.78 5.75
CA GLY A 311 42.87 5.59 6.90
C GLY A 311 44.36 5.47 7.20
N PRO A 312 44.90 4.25 7.38
CA PRO A 312 46.33 4.03 7.61
C PRO A 312 47.22 4.47 6.45
N ALA A 313 46.80 4.27 5.20
CA ALA A 313 47.57 4.71 4.04
C ALA A 313 47.70 6.24 3.97
N ILE A 314 46.59 6.96 4.18
CA ILE A 314 46.60 8.44 4.21
C ILE A 314 47.37 8.95 5.44
N GLY A 315 47.22 8.31 6.60
CA GLY A 315 47.98 8.65 7.80
C GLY A 315 49.49 8.42 7.65
N ALA A 316 49.91 7.37 6.93
CA ALA A 316 51.32 7.08 6.67
C ALA A 316 51.99 8.16 5.78
N LEU A 317 51.25 8.65 4.78
CA LEU A 317 51.67 9.71 3.85
C LEU A 317 51.69 11.10 4.50
N ALA A 318 50.99 11.32 5.62
CA ALA A 318 51.00 12.60 6.32
C ALA A 318 52.41 12.92 6.88
N PRO A 319 52.93 14.14 6.67
CA PRO A 319 54.19 14.56 7.26
C PRO A 319 54.05 14.78 8.77
N GLY A 320 55.07 14.41 9.55
CA GLY A 320 55.15 14.70 10.98
C GLY A 320 55.36 13.47 11.88
N ALA A 321 55.34 13.73 13.20
CA ALA A 321 55.49 12.72 14.23
C ALA A 321 54.34 11.70 14.22
N LEU A 322 54.57 10.52 14.81
CA LEU A 322 53.59 9.43 14.90
C LEU A 322 52.21 9.91 15.42
N LYS A 323 52.20 10.88 16.34
CA LYS A 323 50.97 11.49 16.90
C LYS A 323 50.09 12.12 15.81
N VAL A 324 50.70 12.87 14.90
CA VAL A 324 49.98 13.56 13.81
C VAL A 324 49.46 12.53 12.81
N LYS A 325 50.26 11.51 12.49
CA LYS A 325 49.84 10.42 11.59
C LYS A 325 48.66 9.62 12.14
N ALA A 326 48.69 9.29 13.43
CA ALA A 326 47.61 8.62 14.15
C ALA A 326 46.32 9.46 14.17
N LEU A 327 46.45 10.77 14.40
CA LEU A 327 45.32 11.70 14.36
C LEU A 327 44.70 11.78 12.97
N VAL A 328 45.53 11.94 11.93
CA VAL A 328 45.06 11.98 10.53
C VAL A 328 44.33 10.69 10.18
N ALA A 329 44.86 9.52 10.55
CA ALA A 329 44.20 8.24 10.31
C ALA A 329 42.82 8.15 11.01
N ALA A 330 42.72 8.60 12.27
CA ALA A 330 41.47 8.62 13.02
C ALA A 330 40.44 9.59 12.41
N VAL A 331 40.87 10.78 12.01
CA VAL A 331 40.02 11.79 11.36
C VAL A 331 39.51 11.31 10.00
N VAL A 332 40.36 10.65 9.20
CA VAL A 332 39.95 10.04 7.93
C VAL A 332 38.93 8.93 8.15
N GLY A 333 39.12 8.08 9.17
CA GLY A 333 38.12 7.06 9.55
C GLY A 333 36.78 7.69 9.93
N ALA A 334 36.79 8.76 10.72
CA ALA A 334 35.59 9.50 11.08
C ALA A 334 34.90 10.15 9.86
N ALA A 335 35.67 10.77 8.97
CA ALA A 335 35.16 11.35 7.72
C ALA A 335 34.54 10.27 6.82
N GLN A 336 35.16 9.09 6.73
CA GLN A 336 34.65 7.96 5.96
C GLN A 336 33.34 7.41 6.56
N THR A 337 33.23 7.26 7.88
CA THR A 337 31.95 6.90 8.51
C THR A 337 30.85 7.92 8.23
N ALA A 338 31.18 9.21 8.24
CA ALA A 338 30.21 10.29 7.97
C ALA A 338 29.75 10.28 6.51
N TYR A 339 30.65 9.99 5.57
CA TYR A 339 30.31 9.80 4.16
C TYR A 339 29.35 8.61 3.97
N TYR A 340 29.64 7.46 4.60
CA TYR A 340 28.72 6.32 4.51
C TYR A 340 27.35 6.64 5.09
N PHE A 341 27.30 7.32 6.24
CA PHE A 341 26.05 7.77 6.83
C PHE A 341 25.23 8.66 5.88
N SER A 342 25.85 9.64 5.22
CA SER A 342 25.13 10.52 4.29
C SER A 342 24.63 9.79 3.05
N THR A 343 25.42 8.87 2.50
CA THR A 343 24.97 8.04 1.36
C THR A 343 23.82 7.11 1.74
N THR A 344 23.83 6.58 2.98
CA THR A 344 22.73 5.77 3.50
C THR A 344 21.44 6.58 3.63
N GLU A 345 21.51 7.79 4.21
CA GLU A 345 20.33 8.67 4.34
C GLU A 345 19.71 9.00 2.98
N TYR A 346 20.55 9.29 1.99
CA TYR A 346 20.09 9.57 0.64
C TYR A 346 19.36 8.36 0.02
N ALA A 347 19.96 7.16 0.10
CA ALA A 347 19.36 5.94 -0.42
C ALA A 347 18.06 5.56 0.33
N LEU A 348 18.02 5.80 1.65
CA LEU A 348 16.85 5.52 2.47
C LEU A 348 15.71 6.49 2.16
N GLY A 349 16.00 7.78 1.97
CA GLY A 349 15.01 8.78 1.53
C GLY A 349 14.36 8.40 0.20
N GLN A 350 15.16 7.97 -0.79
CA GLN A 350 14.61 7.47 -2.06
C GLN A 350 13.76 6.20 -1.89
N ALA A 351 14.17 5.27 -1.01
CA ALA A 351 13.39 4.07 -0.75
C ALA A 351 12.07 4.39 -0.07
N MET A 352 12.06 5.33 0.89
CA MET A 352 10.85 5.84 1.55
C MET A 352 9.88 6.44 0.54
N ASP A 353 10.35 7.33 -0.34
CA ASP A 353 9.52 7.93 -1.41
C ASP A 353 8.87 6.85 -2.29
N ASN A 354 9.62 5.80 -2.64
CA ASN A 354 9.11 4.68 -3.41
C ASN A 354 8.04 3.88 -2.64
N VAL A 355 8.21 3.66 -1.34
CA VAL A 355 7.19 2.98 -0.51
C VAL A 355 5.94 3.84 -0.40
N PHE A 356 6.07 5.14 -0.10
CA PHE A 356 4.94 6.06 -0.04
C PHE A 356 4.17 6.08 -1.36
N PHE A 357 4.88 6.12 -2.48
CA PHE A 357 4.25 6.06 -3.80
C PHE A 357 3.48 4.74 -4.01
N LYS A 358 4.05 3.59 -3.62
CA LYS A 358 3.35 2.28 -3.69
C LYS A 358 2.09 2.26 -2.83
N THR A 359 2.17 2.74 -1.61
CA THR A 359 1.03 2.80 -0.68
C THR A 359 -0.08 3.69 -1.24
N ARG A 360 0.27 4.82 -1.86
CA ARG A 360 -0.71 5.71 -2.53
C ARG A 360 -1.39 5.03 -3.73
N CYS A 361 -0.63 4.39 -4.61
CA CYS A 361 -1.21 3.63 -5.73
C CYS A 361 -2.10 2.49 -5.24
N ALA A 362 -1.70 1.79 -4.19
CA ALA A 362 -2.51 0.73 -3.59
C ALA A 362 -3.82 1.28 -3.00
N ALA A 363 -3.77 2.43 -2.32
CA ALA A 363 -4.96 3.09 -1.78
C ALA A 363 -5.93 3.53 -2.89
N ILE A 364 -5.42 4.11 -3.98
CA ILE A 364 -6.23 4.49 -5.15
C ILE A 364 -6.84 3.24 -5.82
N ALA A 365 -6.07 2.16 -5.96
CA ALA A 365 -6.58 0.90 -6.48
C ALA A 365 -7.70 0.32 -5.58
N GLU A 366 -7.58 0.45 -4.27
CA GLU A 366 -8.60 0.02 -3.32
C GLU A 366 -9.89 0.85 -3.40
N THR A 367 -9.80 2.16 -3.59
CA THR A 367 -10.99 3.00 -3.75
C THR A 367 -11.78 2.62 -5.00
N TYR A 368 -11.12 2.42 -6.15
CA TYR A 368 -11.77 1.96 -7.38
C TYR A 368 -12.34 0.54 -7.25
N ALA A 369 -11.61 -0.38 -6.61
CA ALA A 369 -12.12 -1.74 -6.38
C ALA A 369 -13.37 -1.75 -5.49
N ASN A 370 -13.46 -0.85 -4.51
CA ASN A 370 -14.64 -0.69 -3.66
C ASN A 370 -15.81 -0.01 -4.38
N GLN A 371 -15.54 0.93 -5.29
CA GLN A 371 -16.54 1.52 -6.17
C GLN A 371 -17.16 0.46 -7.09
N GLY A 372 -16.33 -0.32 -7.77
CA GLY A 372 -16.78 -1.43 -8.60
C GLY A 372 -17.61 -2.43 -7.81
N ALA A 373 -17.26 -2.70 -6.55
CA ALA A 373 -18.06 -3.57 -5.69
C ALA A 373 -19.45 -3.00 -5.35
N ARG A 374 -19.54 -1.68 -5.14
CA ARG A 374 -20.83 -0.99 -4.92
C ARG A 374 -21.70 -1.04 -6.16
N SER A 375 -21.14 -0.73 -7.33
CA SER A 375 -21.82 -0.83 -8.63
C SER A 375 -22.24 -2.27 -8.93
N GLY A 376 -21.37 -3.24 -8.62
CA GLY A 376 -21.61 -4.66 -8.79
C GLY A 376 -22.67 -5.24 -7.86
N ALA A 377 -23.03 -4.57 -6.76
CA ALA A 377 -24.15 -4.99 -5.91
C ALA A 377 -25.49 -4.87 -6.66
N ILE A 378 -25.64 -3.82 -7.48
CA ILE A 378 -26.86 -3.52 -8.26
C ILE A 378 -27.12 -4.60 -9.31
N LEU A 379 -26.07 -5.20 -9.89
CA LEU A 379 -26.19 -6.26 -10.90
C LEU A 379 -26.99 -7.47 -10.42
N THR A 380 -26.80 -7.87 -9.16
CA THR A 380 -27.53 -8.99 -8.53
C THR A 380 -29.03 -8.71 -8.44
N PHE A 381 -29.39 -7.43 -8.25
CA PHE A 381 -30.78 -7.01 -8.16
C PHE A 381 -31.44 -6.96 -9.54
N THR A 382 -30.74 -6.45 -10.55
CA THR A 382 -31.26 -6.39 -11.94
C THR A 382 -31.41 -7.78 -12.56
N SER A 383 -30.51 -8.72 -12.25
CA SER A 383 -30.64 -10.12 -12.68
C SER A 383 -31.79 -10.85 -12.00
N ALA A 384 -31.98 -10.65 -10.70
CA ALA A 384 -33.13 -11.20 -9.97
C ALA A 384 -34.47 -10.67 -10.51
N LEU A 385 -34.55 -9.36 -10.80
CA LEU A 385 -35.72 -8.77 -11.43
C LEU A 385 -35.94 -9.26 -12.87
N GLY A 386 -34.87 -9.46 -13.64
CA GLY A 386 -34.94 -10.07 -14.98
C GLY A 386 -35.52 -11.49 -14.93
N GLY A 387 -35.05 -12.32 -14.00
CA GLY A 387 -35.60 -13.65 -13.75
C GLY A 387 -37.06 -13.62 -13.29
N PHE A 388 -37.43 -12.65 -12.45
CA PHE A 388 -38.82 -12.44 -12.03
C PHE A 388 -39.72 -12.06 -13.22
N MET A 389 -39.28 -11.17 -14.12
CA MET A 389 -40.03 -10.82 -15.34
C MET A 389 -40.21 -12.03 -16.27
N ALA A 390 -39.21 -12.92 -16.37
CA ALA A 390 -39.35 -14.18 -17.10
C ALA A 390 -40.39 -15.11 -16.46
N ALA A 391 -40.42 -15.22 -15.13
CA ALA A 391 -41.43 -15.99 -14.42
C ALA A 391 -42.85 -15.40 -14.57
N VAL A 392 -42.97 -14.06 -14.52
CA VAL A 392 -44.24 -13.36 -14.77
C VAL A 392 -44.73 -13.61 -16.20
N SER A 393 -43.84 -13.65 -17.18
CA SER A 393 -44.19 -13.98 -18.57
C SER A 393 -44.81 -15.39 -18.68
N ALA A 394 -44.23 -16.38 -18.00
CA ALA A 394 -44.82 -17.72 -17.92
C ALA A 394 -46.20 -17.73 -17.23
N GLY A 395 -46.38 -16.95 -16.16
CA GLY A 395 -47.68 -16.81 -15.49
C GLY A 395 -48.74 -16.10 -16.32
N VAL A 396 -48.36 -15.07 -17.06
CA VAL A 396 -49.22 -14.32 -18.01
C VAL A 396 -49.79 -15.25 -19.08
N VAL A 397 -48.96 -16.14 -19.60
CA VAL A 397 -49.36 -17.13 -20.61
C VAL A 397 -50.43 -18.09 -20.09
N LEU A 398 -50.39 -18.46 -18.80
CA LEU A 398 -51.42 -19.35 -18.21
C LEU A 398 -52.79 -18.67 -18.13
N VAL A 399 -52.83 -17.33 -18.01
CA VAL A 399 -54.07 -16.54 -17.94
C VAL A 399 -54.51 -16.04 -19.33
N PHE A 400 -53.71 -16.30 -20.37
CA PHE A 400 -53.89 -15.83 -21.75
C PHE A 400 -55.25 -16.18 -22.36
N HIS A 401 -55.77 -17.38 -22.04
CA HIS A 401 -57.06 -17.88 -22.54
C HIS A 401 -58.28 -17.11 -22.00
N HIS A 402 -58.12 -16.30 -20.96
CA HIS A 402 -59.23 -15.55 -20.35
C HIS A 402 -59.60 -14.27 -21.13
N PHE A 403 -58.71 -13.78 -21.99
CA PHE A 403 -58.92 -12.55 -22.74
C PHE A 403 -59.33 -12.85 -24.19
N LYS A 404 -60.53 -12.42 -24.61
CA LYS A 404 -61.03 -12.64 -25.98
C LYS A 404 -60.47 -11.66 -27.02
N SER A 405 -59.80 -10.59 -26.58
CA SER A 405 -59.26 -9.56 -27.47
C SER A 405 -57.78 -9.78 -27.74
N VAL A 406 -57.45 -10.03 -29.02
CA VAL A 406 -56.06 -10.23 -29.51
C VAL A 406 -55.17 -9.03 -29.18
N LYS A 407 -55.72 -7.81 -29.20
CA LYS A 407 -54.98 -6.58 -28.86
C LYS A 407 -54.55 -6.55 -27.39
N VAL A 408 -55.42 -7.01 -26.49
CA VAL A 408 -55.12 -7.07 -25.05
C VAL A 408 -54.12 -8.18 -24.78
N GLN A 409 -54.27 -9.33 -25.43
CA GLN A 409 -53.31 -10.44 -25.36
C GLN A 409 -51.89 -10.03 -25.80
N ALA A 410 -51.76 -9.30 -26.92
CA ALA A 410 -50.46 -8.78 -27.39
C ALA A 410 -49.81 -7.81 -26.41
N LEU A 411 -50.59 -6.93 -25.77
CA LEU A 411 -50.09 -6.00 -24.77
C LEU A 411 -49.57 -6.73 -23.52
N ILE A 412 -50.34 -7.70 -23.01
CA ILE A 412 -49.96 -8.45 -21.80
C ILE A 412 -48.72 -9.32 -22.06
N CYS A 413 -48.56 -9.89 -23.26
CA CYS A 413 -47.35 -10.64 -23.62
C CYS A 413 -46.12 -9.75 -23.81
N LEU A 414 -46.29 -8.51 -24.29
CA LEU A 414 -45.20 -7.58 -24.50
C LEU A 414 -44.64 -7.04 -23.17
N LEU A 415 -45.49 -6.73 -22.19
CA LEU A 415 -45.07 -6.00 -20.99
C LEU A 415 -43.92 -6.69 -20.22
N PRO A 416 -44.00 -7.98 -19.85
CA PRO A 416 -42.90 -8.65 -19.14
C PRO A 416 -41.60 -8.67 -19.95
N THR A 417 -41.67 -8.89 -21.26
CA THR A 417 -40.49 -8.91 -22.15
C THR A 417 -39.88 -7.53 -22.32
N LEU A 418 -40.70 -6.48 -22.38
CA LEU A 418 -40.26 -5.09 -22.47
C LEU A 418 -39.56 -4.65 -21.18
N PHE A 419 -40.15 -4.94 -20.02
CA PHE A 419 -39.51 -4.67 -18.72
C PHE A 419 -38.22 -5.49 -18.54
N GLY A 420 -38.22 -6.76 -18.95
CA GLY A 420 -37.01 -7.59 -18.99
C GLY A 420 -35.90 -6.99 -19.86
N ALA A 421 -36.25 -6.46 -21.03
CA ALA A 421 -35.29 -5.79 -21.92
C ALA A 421 -34.73 -4.48 -21.34
N ILE A 422 -35.56 -3.68 -20.66
CA ILE A 422 -35.10 -2.47 -19.96
C ILE A 422 -34.12 -2.82 -18.84
N LEU A 423 -34.43 -3.87 -18.05
CA LEU A 423 -33.56 -4.36 -16.99
C LEU A 423 -32.25 -4.92 -17.52
N ALA A 424 -32.28 -5.62 -18.66
CA ALA A 424 -31.09 -6.11 -19.34
C ALA A 424 -30.19 -4.95 -19.80
N GLY A 425 -30.78 -3.88 -20.32
CA GLY A 425 -30.04 -2.66 -20.64
C GLY A 425 -29.41 -2.00 -19.40
N ALA A 426 -30.16 -1.88 -18.31
CA ALA A 426 -29.64 -1.37 -17.05
C ALA A 426 -28.51 -2.24 -16.48
N ALA A 427 -28.61 -3.57 -16.61
CA ALA A 427 -27.56 -4.51 -16.21
C ALA A 427 -26.30 -4.34 -17.08
N SER A 428 -26.44 -4.12 -18.38
CA SER A 428 -25.31 -3.85 -19.29
C SER A 428 -24.55 -2.58 -18.90
N VAL A 429 -25.26 -1.49 -18.58
CA VAL A 429 -24.63 -0.23 -18.11
C VAL A 429 -23.94 -0.43 -16.75
N SER A 430 -24.57 -1.18 -15.84
CA SER A 430 -23.96 -1.48 -14.54
C SER A 430 -22.71 -2.36 -14.70
N ARG A 431 -22.71 -3.25 -15.69
CA ARG A 431 -21.55 -4.08 -16.04
C ARG A 431 -20.41 -3.23 -16.60
N SER A 432 -20.68 -2.32 -17.53
CA SER A 432 -19.64 -1.47 -18.12
C SER A 432 -18.94 -0.62 -17.05
N ARG A 433 -19.71 -0.09 -16.07
CA ARG A 433 -19.15 0.58 -14.88
C ARG A 433 -18.16 -0.31 -14.12
N CYS A 434 -18.54 -1.56 -13.85
CA CYS A 434 -17.65 -2.52 -13.16
C CYS A 434 -16.38 -2.84 -13.97
N GLU A 435 -16.47 -2.89 -15.31
CA GLU A 435 -15.33 -3.11 -16.20
C GLU A 435 -14.39 -1.89 -16.21
N VAL A 436 -14.93 -0.67 -16.27
CA VAL A 436 -14.16 0.59 -16.21
C VAL A 436 -13.47 0.75 -14.86
N ASP A 437 -14.15 0.48 -13.75
CA ASP A 437 -13.56 0.54 -12.40
C ASP A 437 -12.42 -0.48 -12.24
N SER A 438 -12.57 -1.67 -12.82
CA SER A 438 -11.52 -2.69 -12.83
C SER A 438 -10.31 -2.24 -13.66
N GLU A 439 -10.53 -1.60 -14.80
CA GLU A 439 -9.46 -1.09 -15.65
C GLU A 439 -8.74 0.09 -14.99
N ALA A 440 -9.48 1.03 -14.37
CA ALA A 440 -8.92 2.13 -13.58
C ALA A 440 -8.03 1.61 -12.43
N THR A 441 -8.46 0.52 -11.78
CA THR A 441 -7.67 -0.17 -10.73
C THR A 441 -6.34 -0.69 -11.29
N SER A 442 -6.37 -1.33 -12.47
CA SER A 442 -5.16 -1.83 -13.14
C SER A 442 -4.22 -0.69 -13.53
N GLN A 443 -4.77 0.37 -14.12
CA GLN A 443 -4.00 1.52 -14.59
C GLN A 443 -3.35 2.33 -13.46
N ALA A 444 -4.02 2.47 -12.31
CA ALA A 444 -3.44 3.11 -11.14
C ALA A 444 -2.12 2.43 -10.69
N ILE A 445 -2.01 1.12 -10.92
CA ILE A 445 -0.82 0.33 -10.63
C ILE A 445 0.16 0.34 -11.83
N GLU A 446 -0.31 0.36 -13.07
CA GLU A 446 0.59 0.50 -14.23
C GLU A 446 1.29 1.87 -14.28
N PHE A 447 0.61 2.95 -13.86
CA PHE A 447 1.22 4.29 -13.74
C PHE A 447 2.47 4.27 -12.85
N ARG A 448 2.45 3.47 -11.78
CA ARG A 448 3.63 3.21 -10.95
C ARG A 448 4.79 2.65 -11.76
N VAL A 449 4.53 1.67 -12.61
CA VAL A 449 5.56 1.01 -13.42
C VAL A 449 6.22 2.01 -14.37
N GLN A 450 5.45 2.96 -14.91
CA GLN A 450 5.96 4.02 -15.79
C GLN A 450 6.75 5.09 -15.03
N PHE A 451 6.33 5.48 -13.82
CA PHE A 451 7.06 6.46 -13.00
C PHE A 451 8.45 5.95 -12.56
N GLU A 452 8.57 4.66 -12.23
CA GLU A 452 9.86 4.02 -11.92
C GLU A 452 10.84 4.02 -13.12
N LYS A 453 10.39 4.31 -14.35
CA LYS A 453 11.27 4.34 -15.52
C LYS A 453 12.13 5.60 -15.61
N GLY A 454 11.80 6.66 -14.85
CA GLY A 454 12.42 7.97 -15.08
C GLY A 454 12.20 8.52 -16.50
N GLU A 455 11.33 7.89 -17.29
CA GLU A 455 10.86 8.42 -18.56
C GLU A 455 10.10 9.69 -18.20
N ASN A 456 10.58 10.84 -18.69
CA ASN A 456 9.78 12.05 -18.76
C ASN A 456 8.54 11.70 -19.55
N LEU A 457 7.46 11.41 -18.83
CA LEU A 457 6.17 11.08 -19.36
C LEU A 457 5.73 12.29 -20.20
N ASN A 458 5.99 12.25 -21.51
CA ASN A 458 5.17 12.92 -22.51
C ASN A 458 3.83 12.18 -22.51
N ILE A 459 3.03 12.43 -21.48
CA ILE A 459 1.68 11.84 -21.25
C ILE A 459 0.81 11.99 -22.52
N ALA A 460 1.10 13.01 -23.34
CA ALA A 460 0.43 13.28 -24.60
C ALA A 460 0.67 12.24 -25.72
N GLU A 461 1.79 11.51 -25.71
CA GLU A 461 2.11 10.53 -26.75
C GLU A 461 1.72 9.10 -26.37
N SER A 462 1.85 8.71 -25.09
CA SER A 462 1.56 7.33 -24.66
C SER A 462 0.08 7.05 -24.39
N PHE A 463 -0.75 8.08 -24.20
CA PHE A 463 -2.16 7.94 -23.84
C PHE A 463 -3.15 8.52 -24.87
N GLY A 464 -2.69 8.81 -26.10
CA GLY A 464 -3.49 9.51 -27.09
C GLY A 464 -3.67 10.99 -26.73
N LYS A 465 -4.12 11.80 -27.72
CA LYS A 465 -4.26 13.27 -27.61
C LYS A 465 -4.77 13.69 -26.22
N LYS A 466 -4.10 14.68 -25.63
CA LYS A 466 -4.46 15.34 -24.35
C LYS A 466 -5.93 15.81 -24.29
N GLU A 467 -6.53 16.04 -25.44
CA GLU A 467 -7.91 16.43 -25.62
C GLU A 467 -8.52 15.50 -26.68
N SER A 468 -9.68 14.92 -26.36
CA SER A 468 -10.67 14.62 -27.40
C SER A 468 -10.96 15.93 -28.14
N ASP A 469 -11.31 15.91 -29.44
CA ASP A 469 -11.65 17.13 -30.20
C ASP A 469 -12.83 17.93 -29.58
N ASP A 470 -13.43 17.42 -28.49
CA ASP A 470 -14.50 18.00 -27.66
C ASP A 470 -14.01 18.69 -26.36
N GLY A 471 -12.71 18.76 -26.08
CA GLY A 471 -12.15 19.47 -24.90
C GLY A 471 -12.23 18.70 -23.56
N THR A 472 -12.68 17.44 -23.57
CA THR A 472 -12.62 16.55 -22.41
C THR A 472 -11.26 15.84 -22.33
N MET A 473 -10.63 15.96 -21.17
CA MET A 473 -9.33 15.36 -20.88
C MET A 473 -9.47 13.84 -20.74
N ASN A 474 -8.59 13.07 -21.38
CA ASN A 474 -8.61 11.61 -21.28
C ASN A 474 -8.53 11.18 -19.79
N PRO A 475 -9.42 10.32 -19.27
CA PRO A 475 -9.42 9.87 -17.86
C PRO A 475 -8.04 9.41 -17.40
N ILE A 476 -7.28 8.84 -18.34
CA ILE A 476 -5.93 8.34 -18.12
C ILE A 476 -4.93 9.48 -17.87
N ALA A 477 -5.03 10.61 -18.57
CA ALA A 477 -4.16 11.77 -18.37
C ALA A 477 -4.42 12.47 -17.02
N ARG A 478 -5.63 12.32 -16.46
CA ARG A 478 -6.08 13.02 -15.26
C ARG A 478 -5.83 12.23 -13.96
N VAL A 479 -5.88 10.90 -13.99
CA VAL A 479 -5.32 10.05 -12.91
C VAL A 479 -3.84 10.38 -12.68
N VAL A 480 -3.09 10.58 -13.76
CA VAL A 480 -1.69 11.03 -13.69
C VAL A 480 -1.56 12.42 -13.08
N GLU A 481 -2.47 13.33 -13.40
CA GLU A 481 -2.47 14.69 -12.88
C GLU A 481 -2.86 14.77 -11.39
N ASN A 482 -3.80 13.95 -10.93
CA ASN A 482 -4.15 13.81 -9.51
C ASN A 482 -2.99 13.22 -8.68
N ILE A 483 -2.27 12.23 -9.23
CA ILE A 483 -1.06 11.71 -8.59
C ILE A 483 0.05 12.77 -8.55
N ARG A 484 0.07 13.69 -9.54
CA ARG A 484 1.00 14.84 -9.59
C ARG A 484 0.62 15.95 -8.60
N ALA A 485 -0.66 16.28 -8.48
CA ALA A 485 -1.21 17.27 -7.56
C ALA A 485 -1.08 16.83 -6.10
N ALA A 486 -1.14 15.53 -5.84
CA ALA A 486 -0.87 14.94 -4.53
C ALA A 486 0.63 14.92 -4.13
N ARG A 487 1.55 15.47 -4.95
CA ARG A 487 2.92 15.70 -4.51
C ARG A 487 2.92 16.74 -3.39
N PRO A 488 3.58 16.50 -2.24
CA PRO A 488 4.10 17.61 -1.47
C PRO A 488 5.05 18.38 -2.40
N ASN A 489 4.89 19.70 -2.49
CA ASN A 489 5.66 20.58 -3.37
C ASN A 489 7.18 20.32 -3.20
N THR A 490 7.76 19.47 -4.05
CA THR A 490 9.21 19.28 -4.16
C THR A 490 9.90 20.48 -4.82
N ALA A 491 9.14 21.52 -5.15
CA ALA A 491 9.63 22.82 -5.60
C ALA A 491 10.62 23.47 -4.60
N PHE A 492 10.65 23.03 -3.34
CA PHE A 492 11.64 23.52 -2.37
C PHE A 492 13.07 22.99 -2.61
N PHE A 493 13.24 21.88 -3.35
CA PHE A 493 14.58 21.33 -3.66
C PHE A 493 15.06 21.59 -5.10
N GLN A 494 14.17 21.94 -6.04
CA GLN A 494 14.57 22.28 -7.41
C GLN A 494 14.98 23.74 -7.60
N LYS A 495 14.64 24.64 -6.67
CA LYS A 495 14.95 26.08 -6.81
C LYS A 495 16.33 26.48 -6.27
N LYS A 496 17.27 25.54 -6.18
CA LYS A 496 18.65 25.79 -5.71
C LYS A 496 19.72 25.45 -6.74
N GLU A 497 19.34 25.19 -7.99
CA GLU A 497 20.24 25.02 -9.14
C GLU A 497 20.02 26.08 -10.25
N GLU A 498 19.29 27.15 -9.94
CA GLU A 498 19.42 28.46 -10.62
C GLU A 498 19.97 29.46 -9.60
#